data_AF-Q4G2T8-F1
#
_entry.id   AF-Q4G2T8-F1
#
_cell.length_a   1.000
_cell.length_b   1.000
_cell.length_c   1.000
_cell.angle_alpha   90.00
_cell.angle_beta   90.00
_cell.angle_gamma   90.00
#
_symmetry.space_group_name_H-M   'P 1'
#
loop_
_entity.id
_entity.type
_entity.pdbx_description
1 polymer ?
#
loop_
_entity_poly.entity_id
_entity_poly.type
_entity_poly.pdbx_seq_one_letter_code
_entity_poly.pdbx_strand_id
1 'polypeptide(L)'
;TKYASFGEAASKPDGLAVVGVFLKIGAENANLQKLIDAFGSIKTKGMQSSFANFDPATLLPGCLDYWTYDGSLTTPPLLESVTWIVCKEPISVSPGQMASFRSLLFTAEGEAECCMVNNYRPP
;
A
#
# COMPACT_ATOMS: atom_id res chain seq x y z
N THR A 1 -9.73 9.17 19.81
CA THR A 1 -9.65 9.76 18.45
C THR A 1 -10.78 10.75 18.27
N LYS A 2 -10.68 11.69 17.32
CA LYS A 2 -11.71 12.72 17.07
C LYS A 2 -13.01 12.15 16.48
N TYR A 3 -12.91 11.07 15.70
CA TYR A 3 -14.04 10.39 15.04
C TYR A 3 -14.21 8.96 15.57
N ALA A 4 -15.43 8.46 15.55
CA ALA A 4 -15.81 7.16 16.14
C ALA A 4 -15.54 5.97 15.23
N SER A 5 -15.39 6.20 13.92
CA SER A 5 -15.16 5.14 12.93
C SER A 5 -14.34 5.63 11.75
N PHE A 6 -13.74 4.69 11.00
CA PHE A 6 -13.08 4.99 9.74
C PHE A 6 -14.04 5.64 8.74
N GLY A 7 -15.27 5.14 8.61
CA GLY A 7 -16.24 5.68 7.65
C GLY A 7 -16.62 7.13 7.93
N GLU A 8 -16.77 7.49 9.21
CA GLU A 8 -16.98 8.88 9.62
C GLU A 8 -15.75 9.72 9.28
N ALA A 9 -14.57 9.27 9.71
CA ALA A 9 -13.30 9.98 9.53
C ALA A 9 -12.98 10.22 8.05
N ALA A 10 -13.14 9.21 7.19
CA ALA A 10 -12.80 9.27 5.76
C ALA A 10 -13.51 10.38 4.98
N SER A 11 -14.59 10.96 5.52
CA SER A 11 -15.32 12.08 4.92
C SER A 11 -14.91 13.46 5.45
N LYS A 12 -13.95 13.52 6.38
CA LYS A 12 -13.56 14.75 7.09
C LYS A 12 -12.19 15.22 6.63
N PRO A 13 -11.98 16.55 6.45
CA PRO A 13 -10.70 17.09 6.00
C PRO A 13 -9.48 16.66 6.84
N ASP A 14 -9.65 16.49 8.15
CA ASP A 14 -8.62 16.01 9.09
C ASP A 14 -8.88 14.58 9.56
N GLY A 15 -9.53 13.78 8.71
CA GLY A 15 -10.01 12.45 9.04
C GLY A 15 -8.93 11.38 9.01
N LEU A 16 -8.04 11.46 8.04
CA LEU A 16 -7.05 10.42 7.75
C LEU A 16 -5.64 11.01 7.73
N ALA A 17 -4.68 10.23 8.23
CA ALA A 17 -3.27 10.44 7.98
C ALA A 17 -2.71 9.23 7.22
N VAL A 18 -2.01 9.46 6.12
CA VAL A 18 -1.42 8.39 5.31
C VAL A 18 0.08 8.60 5.18
N VAL A 19 0.85 7.58 5.56
CA VAL A 19 2.30 7.56 5.39
C VAL A 19 2.63 6.93 4.03
N GLY A 20 3.26 7.71 3.15
CA GLY A 20 3.74 7.25 1.85
C GLY A 20 5.24 6.98 1.87
N VAL A 21 5.65 5.79 1.44
CA VAL A 21 7.07 5.41 1.29
C VAL A 21 7.31 4.99 -0.14
N PHE A 22 8.30 5.60 -0.80
CA PHE A 22 8.70 5.19 -2.15
C PHE A 22 9.44 3.84 -2.12
N LEU A 23 9.09 2.96 -3.04
CA LEU A 23 9.87 1.74 -3.31
C LEU A 23 10.80 1.98 -4.50
N LYS A 24 12.10 1.80 -4.30
CA LYS A 24 13.11 1.93 -5.36
C LYS A 24 13.64 0.55 -5.75
N ILE A 25 13.65 0.25 -7.05
CA ILE A 25 14.24 -1.00 -7.55
C ILE A 25 15.73 -1.05 -7.15
N GLY A 26 16.12 -2.12 -6.47
CA GLY A 26 17.46 -2.28 -5.92
C GLY A 26 17.66 -3.67 -5.31
N ALA A 27 18.31 -3.70 -4.14
CA ALA A 27 18.50 -4.94 -3.39
C ALA A 27 17.17 -5.51 -2.89
N GLU A 28 17.17 -6.82 -2.61
CA GLU A 28 16.07 -7.47 -1.91
C GLU A 28 15.88 -6.88 -0.52
N ASN A 29 14.62 -6.67 -0.14
CA ASN A 29 14.26 -6.15 1.17
C ASN A 29 13.60 -7.25 1.99
N ALA A 30 14.31 -7.75 2.99
CA ALA A 30 13.85 -8.81 3.86
C ALA A 30 12.55 -8.45 4.62
N ASN A 31 12.32 -7.17 4.91
CA ASN A 31 11.11 -6.72 5.62
C ASN A 31 9.85 -6.86 4.74
N LEU A 32 10.00 -6.86 3.41
CA LEU A 32 8.89 -7.14 2.48
C LEU A 32 8.59 -8.64 2.33
N GLN A 33 9.51 -9.51 2.74
CA GLN A 33 9.43 -10.92 2.36
C GLN A 33 8.18 -11.61 2.91
N LYS A 34 7.82 -11.33 4.17
CA LYS A 34 6.61 -11.89 4.78
C LYS A 34 5.33 -11.50 4.03
N LEU A 35 5.25 -10.29 3.50
CA LEU A 35 4.11 -9.84 2.68
C LEU A 35 4.08 -10.59 1.35
N ILE A 36 5.24 -10.74 0.71
CA ILE A 36 5.38 -11.40 -0.58
C ILE A 36 5.04 -12.89 -0.49
N ASP A 37 5.47 -13.56 0.57
CA ASP A 37 5.15 -14.97 0.83
C ASP A 37 3.63 -15.20 0.95
N ALA A 38 2.88 -14.20 1.42
CA ALA A 38 1.44 -14.29 1.55
C ALA A 38 0.69 -14.19 0.20
N PHE A 39 1.30 -13.65 -0.86
CA PHE A 39 0.63 -13.41 -2.15
C PHE A 39 0.11 -14.68 -2.82
N GLY A 40 0.74 -15.83 -2.59
CA GLY A 40 0.23 -17.12 -3.07
C GLY A 40 -1.17 -17.46 -2.54
N SER A 41 -1.53 -16.97 -1.35
CA SER A 41 -2.83 -17.23 -0.71
C SER A 41 -3.93 -16.22 -1.06
N ILE A 42 -3.60 -15.16 -1.81
CA ILE A 42 -4.53 -14.08 -2.18
C ILE A 42 -4.41 -13.72 -3.66
N LYS A 43 -4.15 -14.73 -4.51
CA LYS A 43 -3.79 -14.53 -5.92
C LYS A 43 -4.87 -13.81 -6.73
N THR A 44 -6.14 -14.18 -6.52
CA THR A 44 -7.30 -13.67 -7.26
C THR A 44 -8.14 -12.74 -6.41
N LYS A 45 -8.94 -11.89 -7.07
CA LYS A 45 -9.84 -10.93 -6.42
C LYS A 45 -10.81 -11.65 -5.48
N GLY A 46 -10.94 -11.12 -4.27
CA GLY A 46 -11.86 -11.61 -3.25
C GLY A 46 -11.25 -12.65 -2.31
N MET A 47 -10.11 -13.25 -2.65
CA MET A 47 -9.38 -14.10 -1.72
C MET A 47 -8.84 -13.28 -0.54
N GLN A 48 -8.85 -13.90 0.63
CA GLN A 48 -8.31 -13.34 1.87
C GLN A 48 -7.58 -14.43 2.64
N SER A 49 -6.59 -14.03 3.43
CA SER A 49 -5.80 -14.93 4.26
C SER A 49 -5.46 -14.25 5.58
N SER A 50 -5.31 -15.04 6.65
CA SER A 50 -4.89 -14.52 7.94
C SER A 50 -3.45 -14.02 7.87
N PHE A 51 -3.22 -12.78 8.29
CA PHE A 51 -1.90 -12.17 8.30
C PHE A 51 -1.62 -11.56 9.67
N ALA A 52 -0.98 -12.35 10.54
CA ALA A 52 -0.73 -11.98 11.94
C ALA A 52 0.76 -11.73 12.21
N ASN A 53 1.08 -11.10 13.34
CA ASN A 53 2.44 -10.84 13.82
C ASN A 53 3.29 -10.05 12.82
N PHE A 54 2.72 -8.99 12.25
CA PHE A 54 3.42 -8.12 11.31
C PHE A 54 3.41 -6.70 11.83
N ASP A 55 4.60 -6.12 11.97
CA ASP A 55 4.76 -4.71 12.33
C ASP A 55 5.04 -3.91 11.05
N PRO A 56 4.10 -3.06 10.58
CA PRO A 56 4.30 -2.25 9.40
C PRO A 56 5.39 -1.20 9.56
N ALA A 57 5.79 -0.83 10.78
CA ALA A 57 6.89 0.11 11.00
C ALA A 57 8.24 -0.44 10.49
N THR A 58 8.37 -1.76 10.35
CA THR A 58 9.55 -2.40 9.72
C THR A 58 9.71 -2.05 8.23
N LEU A 59 8.68 -1.51 7.59
CA LEU A 59 8.72 -1.03 6.21
C LEU A 59 9.05 0.46 6.10
N LEU A 60 9.29 1.16 7.21
CA LEU A 60 9.72 2.55 7.16
C LEU A 60 11.21 2.65 6.83
N PRO A 61 11.64 3.73 6.15
CA PRO A 61 13.06 4.01 5.96
C PRO A 61 13.75 4.31 7.30
N GLY A 62 15.09 4.23 7.30
CA GLY A 62 15.89 4.55 8.49
C GLY A 62 15.79 6.01 8.90
N CYS A 63 15.77 6.94 7.93
CA CYS A 63 15.46 8.34 8.18
C CYS A 63 13.99 8.64 7.92
N LEU A 64 13.33 9.25 8.89
CA LEU A 64 11.90 9.58 8.83
C LEU A 64 11.64 11.03 8.38
N ASP A 65 12.62 11.74 7.81
CA ASP A 65 12.36 13.05 7.18
C ASP A 65 11.24 12.92 6.15
N TYR A 66 10.30 13.87 6.14
CA TYR A 66 9.11 13.79 5.30
C TYR A 66 8.68 15.16 4.74
N TRP A 67 7.88 15.11 3.68
CA TRP A 67 7.01 16.21 3.27
C TRP A 67 5.59 15.93 3.71
N THR A 68 4.84 16.98 4.05
CA THR A 68 3.43 16.85 4.40
C THR A 68 2.57 17.82 3.60
N TYR A 69 1.39 17.37 3.19
CA TYR A 69 0.41 18.20 2.51
C TYR A 69 -1.01 17.65 2.72
N ASP A 70 -2.00 18.53 2.65
CA ASP A 70 -3.41 18.14 2.64
C ASP A 70 -3.78 17.68 1.23
N GLY A 71 -4.37 16.49 1.13
CA GLY A 71 -4.70 15.87 -0.14
C GLY A 71 -5.86 14.89 -0.04
N SER A 72 -5.96 14.01 -1.04
CA SER A 72 -7.07 13.09 -1.18
C SER A 72 -6.67 11.62 -1.09
N LEU A 73 -7.68 10.75 -0.96
CA LEU A 73 -7.53 9.36 -1.37
C LEU A 73 -7.15 9.29 -2.86
N THR A 74 -6.32 8.32 -3.24
CA THR A 74 -5.92 8.08 -4.64
C THR A 74 -6.81 7.06 -5.35
N THR A 75 -7.81 6.52 -4.65
CA THR A 75 -8.85 5.63 -5.15
C THR A 75 -10.24 6.27 -4.95
N PRO A 76 -11.22 5.99 -5.81
CA PRO A 76 -12.61 6.43 -5.59
C PRO A 76 -13.07 6.08 -4.16
N PRO A 77 -13.76 7.00 -3.45
CA PRO A 77 -14.37 8.25 -3.94
C PRO A 77 -13.46 9.49 -3.99
N LEU A 78 -12.13 9.37 -3.88
CA LEU A 78 -11.17 10.49 -4.01
C LEU A 78 -11.38 11.63 -2.99
N LEU A 79 -11.84 11.31 -1.78
CA LEU A 79 -12.16 12.30 -0.75
C LEU A 79 -10.91 13.05 -0.27
N GLU A 80 -11.00 14.38 -0.24
CA GLU A 80 -9.99 15.32 0.28
C GLU A 80 -9.99 15.32 1.82
N SER A 81 -9.55 14.20 2.39
CA SER A 81 -9.64 13.88 3.82
C SER A 81 -8.30 13.44 4.42
N VAL A 82 -7.22 13.53 3.63
CA VAL A 82 -5.93 12.90 3.93
C VAL A 82 -4.87 13.96 4.17
N THR A 83 -4.31 14.00 5.37
CA THR A 83 -2.98 14.58 5.59
C THR A 83 -1.93 13.55 5.17
N TRP A 84 -1.28 13.80 4.05
CA TRP A 84 -0.22 12.94 3.53
C TRP A 84 1.10 13.21 4.23
N ILE A 85 1.82 12.16 4.61
CA ILE A 85 3.17 12.20 5.18
C ILE A 85 4.06 11.36 4.24
N VAL A 86 4.80 12.01 3.35
CA VAL A 86 5.61 11.32 2.33
C VAL A 86 7.07 11.29 2.77
N CYS A 87 7.58 10.11 3.10
CA CYS A 87 8.97 9.92 3.50
C CYS A 87 9.92 10.29 2.36
N LYS A 88 10.99 11.01 2.72
CA LYS A 88 12.03 11.47 1.81
C LYS A 88 12.89 10.32 1.29
N GLU A 89 13.22 9.39 2.16
CA GLU A 89 14.04 8.24 1.81
C GLU A 89 13.19 7.08 1.29
N PRO A 90 13.53 6.49 0.13
CA PRO A 90 12.89 5.27 -0.33
C PRO A 90 13.43 4.05 0.41
N ILE A 91 12.65 2.97 0.44
CA ILE A 91 13.16 1.63 0.76
C ILE A 91 13.43 0.85 -0.54
N SER A 92 14.32 -0.13 -0.47
CA SER A 92 14.62 -0.98 -1.64
C SER A 92 13.56 -2.05 -1.85
N VAL A 93 13.41 -2.49 -3.11
CA VAL A 93 12.64 -3.67 -3.51
C VAL A 93 13.37 -4.34 -4.68
N SER A 94 13.55 -5.66 -4.65
CA SER A 94 14.21 -6.35 -5.77
C SER A 94 13.29 -6.45 -7.00
N PRO A 95 13.84 -6.62 -8.21
CA PRO A 95 13.03 -6.92 -9.40
C PRO A 95 12.12 -8.14 -9.23
N GLY A 96 12.60 -9.19 -8.53
CA GLY A 96 11.82 -10.39 -8.22
C GLY A 96 10.67 -10.10 -7.26
N GLN A 97 10.92 -9.36 -6.20
CA GLN A 97 9.89 -8.91 -5.26
C GLN A 97 8.82 -8.06 -5.97
N MET A 98 9.23 -7.12 -6.83
CA MET A 98 8.31 -6.33 -7.65
C MET A 98 7.51 -7.18 -8.64
N ALA A 99 8.11 -8.23 -9.22
CA ALA A 99 7.40 -9.17 -10.07
C ALA A 99 6.30 -9.94 -9.31
N SER A 100 6.51 -10.25 -8.03
CA SER A 100 5.48 -10.87 -7.19
C SER A 100 4.24 -9.99 -7.05
N PHE A 101 4.39 -8.67 -6.85
CA PHE A 101 3.25 -7.73 -6.86
C PHE A 101 2.48 -7.79 -8.18
N ARG A 102 3.21 -7.74 -9.30
CA ARG A 102 2.63 -7.77 -10.65
C ARG A 102 2.03 -9.11 -11.03
N SER A 103 2.24 -10.15 -10.22
CA SER A 103 1.67 -11.47 -10.43
C SER A 103 0.27 -11.61 -9.84
N LEU A 104 -0.17 -10.74 -8.93
CA LEU A 104 -1.55 -10.75 -8.42
C LEU A 104 -2.54 -10.46 -9.55
N LEU A 105 -3.81 -10.83 -9.39
CA LEU A 105 -4.84 -10.69 -10.43
C LEU A 105 -5.94 -9.72 -9.99
N PHE A 106 -6.41 -8.88 -10.92
CA PHE A 106 -7.62 -8.07 -10.75
C PHE A 106 -8.91 -8.90 -10.82
N THR A 107 -8.83 -10.11 -11.36
CA THR A 107 -9.98 -10.98 -11.64
C THR A 107 -10.14 -12.06 -10.57
N ALA A 108 -11.38 -12.53 -10.40
CA ALA A 108 -11.73 -13.57 -9.45
C ALA A 108 -11.38 -14.97 -9.99
N GLU A 109 -11.48 -15.99 -9.14
CA GLU A 109 -11.28 -17.37 -9.57
C GLU A 109 -12.32 -17.79 -10.64
N GLY A 110 -11.85 -18.41 -11.72
CA GLY A 110 -12.69 -18.81 -12.87
C GLY A 110 -12.93 -17.72 -13.91
N GLU A 111 -12.51 -16.48 -13.66
CA GLU A 111 -12.48 -15.41 -14.68
C GLU A 111 -11.18 -15.45 -15.49
N ALA A 112 -11.19 -14.82 -16.68
CA ALA A 112 -9.97 -14.66 -17.47
C ALA A 112 -8.91 -13.89 -16.66
N GLU A 113 -7.67 -14.38 -16.65
CA GLU A 113 -6.61 -13.77 -15.86
C GLU A 113 -6.29 -12.35 -16.35
N CYS A 114 -6.26 -11.38 -15.42
CA CYS A 114 -5.84 -10.02 -15.67
C CYS A 114 -4.85 -9.60 -14.58
N CYS A 115 -3.56 -9.52 -14.92
CA CYS A 115 -2.52 -9.14 -13.95
C CYS A 115 -2.75 -7.75 -13.37
N MET A 116 -2.57 -7.63 -12.05
CA MET A 116 -2.65 -6.39 -11.30
C MET A 116 -1.38 -5.58 -11.53
N VAL A 117 -1.41 -4.76 -12.57
CA VAL A 117 -0.33 -3.83 -12.93
C VAL A 117 -0.87 -2.41 -13.03
N ASN A 118 0.02 -1.42 -12.88
CA ASN A 118 -0.28 0.01 -13.10
C ASN A 118 -1.46 0.54 -12.26
N ASN A 119 -1.60 0.06 -11.03
CA ASN A 119 -2.60 0.51 -10.05
C ASN A 119 -2.17 1.81 -9.35
N TYR A 120 -1.76 2.82 -10.12
CA TYR A 120 -1.41 4.16 -9.65
C TYR A 120 -2.28 5.21 -10.35
N ARG A 121 -2.50 6.34 -9.66
CA ARG A 121 -3.16 7.52 -10.24
C ARG A 121 -2.08 8.47 -10.79
N PRO A 122 -2.27 9.10 -11.97
CA PRO A 122 -1.41 10.18 -12.42
C PRO A 122 -1.33 11.32 -11.40
N PRO A 123 -0.19 12.04 -11.32
CA PRO A 123 -0.06 13.24 -10.48
C PRO A 123 -0.99 14.37 -10.94
#